data_AF-D2ZTY7-F1
#
_entry.id   AF-D2ZTY7-F1
#
_cell.length_a   1.000
_cell.length_b   1.000
_cell.length_c   1.000
_cell.angle_alpha   90.00
_cell.angle_beta   90.00
_cell.angle_gamma   90.00
#
_symmetry.space_group_name_H-M   'P 1'
#
loop_
_entity.id
_entity.type
_entity.pdbx_description
1 polymer ?
#
loop_
_entity_poly.entity_id
_entity_poly.type
_entity_poly.pdbx_seq_one_letter_code
_entity_poly.pdbx_strand_id
1 'polypeptide(L)' 'MLNKQDKEANRRLGKLRTVIEHINRKLKIFKILSLPYRNRRKRFGLRANLIAGLINAMG' A
#
# COMPACT_ATOMS: atom_id res chain seq x y z
N MET A 1 8.30 -30.64 4.91
CA MET A 1 9.00 -30.04 3.74
C MET A 1 7.95 -29.43 2.82
N LEU A 2 8.11 -28.18 2.37
CA LEU A 2 7.24 -27.60 1.33
C LEU A 2 7.54 -28.26 -0.02
N ASN A 3 6.50 -28.67 -0.75
CA ASN A 3 6.63 -29.20 -2.11
C ASN A 3 7.25 -28.11 -3.02
N LYS A 4 7.89 -28.51 -4.13
CA LYS A 4 8.42 -27.60 -5.15
C LYS A 4 7.37 -26.59 -5.62
N GLN A 5 6.12 -27.03 -5.77
CA GLN A 5 4.98 -26.19 -6.14
C GLN A 5 4.70 -25.11 -5.08
N ASP A 6 4.68 -25.46 -3.80
CA ASP A 6 4.46 -24.49 -2.71
C ASP A 6 5.58 -23.46 -2.64
N LYS A 7 6.82 -23.89 -2.86
CA LYS A 7 7.99 -22.98 -2.89
C LYS A 7 7.86 -21.97 -4.03
N GLU A 8 7.39 -22.40 -5.19
CA GLU A 8 7.19 -21.51 -6.33
C GLU A 8 6.02 -20.54 -6.09
N ALA A 9 4.90 -21.03 -5.56
CA ALA A 9 3.76 -20.20 -5.17
C ALA A 9 4.17 -19.13 -4.14
N ASN A 10 4.92 -19.53 -3.10
CA ASN A 10 5.44 -18.61 -2.10
C ASN A 10 6.41 -17.58 -2.68
N ARG A 11 7.24 -17.97 -3.65
CA ARG A 11 8.13 -17.02 -4.35
C ARG A 11 7.33 -15.99 -5.16
N ARG A 12 6.26 -16.41 -5.85
CA ARG A 12 5.36 -15.51 -6.59
C ARG A 12 4.64 -14.55 -5.63
N LEU A 13 4.10 -15.07 -4.53
CA LEU A 13 3.46 -14.27 -3.48
C LEU A 13 4.43 -13.29 -2.84
N GLY A 14 5.68 -13.69 -2.58
CA GLY A 14 6.72 -12.83 -2.04
C GLY A 14 6.99 -11.62 -2.95
N LYS A 15 7.12 -11.84 -4.26
CA LYS A 15 7.30 -10.74 -5.23
C LYS A 15 6.14 -9.74 -5.21
N LEU A 16 4.89 -10.25 -5.17
CA LEU A 16 3.71 -9.39 -5.09
C LEU A 16 3.68 -8.58 -3.79
N ARG A 17 3.99 -9.23 -2.65
CA ARG A 17 4.08 -8.57 -1.35
C ARG A 17 5.13 -7.47 -1.33
N THR A 18 6.30 -7.71 -1.90
CA THR A 18 7.36 -6.69 -1.98
C THR A 18 6.85 -5.42 -2.67
N VAL A 19 6.15 -5.53 -3.81
CA VAL A 19 5.60 -4.34 -4.49
C VAL A 19 4.59 -3.61 -3.61
N ILE A 20 3.67 -4.36 -2.99
CA ILE A 20 2.65 -3.81 -2.08
C ILE A 20 3.28 -3.14 -0.86
N GLU A 21 4.35 -3.70 -0.29
CA GLU A 21 5.07 -3.14 0.85
C GLU A 21 5.73 -1.80 0.50
N HIS A 22 6.32 -1.67 -0.70
CA HIS A 22 6.87 -0.40 -1.16
C HIS A 22 5.79 0.69 -1.28
N ILE A 23 4.63 0.35 -1.84
CA ILE A 23 3.48 1.25 -1.95
C ILE A 23 2.97 1.63 -0.54
N ASN A 24 2.81 0.64 0.35
CA ASN A 24 2.38 0.88 1.73
C ASN A 24 3.37 1.75 2.51
N ARG A 25 4.68 1.60 2.28
CA ARG A 25 5.69 2.47 2.88
C ARG A 25 5.52 3.91 2.43
N LYS A 26 5.31 4.16 1.13
CA LYS A 26 5.03 5.51 0.59
C LYS A 26 3.74 6.09 1.20
N LEU A 27 2.67 5.28 1.30
CA LEU A 27 1.40 5.69 1.90
C LEU A 27 1.52 6.02 3.40
N LYS A 28 2.35 5.29 4.15
CA LYS A 28 2.54 5.50 5.60
C LYS A 28 3.25 6.82 5.96
N ILE A 29 3.85 7.52 5.00
CA ILE A 29 4.39 8.87 5.23
C ILE A 29 3.23 9.84 5.56
N PHE A 30 2.06 9.61 4.97
CA PHE A 30 0.90 10.46 5.20
C PHE A 30 0.22 10.10 6.51
N LYS A 31 0.31 10.98 7.51
CA LYS A 31 -0.32 10.79 8.85
C LYS A 31 -1.83 10.51 8.78
N ILE A 32 -2.52 10.98 7.73
CA ILE A 32 -3.95 10.69 7.48
C ILE A 32 -4.22 9.20 7.21
N LEU A 33 -3.21 8.45 6.73
CA LEU A 33 -3.25 7.02 6.49
C LEU A 33 -2.59 6.21 7.61
N SER A 34 -1.62 6.79 8.32
CA SER A 34 -0.88 6.12 9.41
C SER A 34 -1.51 6.22 10.78
N LEU A 35 -2.37 7.22 11.03
CA LEU A 35 -2.99 7.48 12.32
C LEU A 35 -4.52 7.48 12.23
N PRO A 36 -5.24 7.29 13.35
CA PRO A 36 -6.68 7.43 13.39
C PRO A 36 -7.13 8.81 12.88
N TYR A 37 -7.81 8.84 11.73
CA TYR A 37 -8.26 10.08 11.12
C TYR A 37 -9.64 10.48 11.65
N ARG A 38 -9.69 11.59 12.41
CA ARG A 38 -10.96 12.18 12.87
C ARG A 38 -11.64 12.93 11.72
N ASN A 39 -12.98 12.93 11.70
CA ASN A 39 -13.81 13.61 10.69
C ASN A 39 -13.66 13.12 9.24
N ARG A 40 -13.54 11.79 9.01
CA ARG A 40 -13.40 11.22 7.66
C ARG A 40 -14.53 11.60 6.68
N ARG A 41 -15.76 11.83 7.16
CA ARG A 41 -16.95 11.96 6.29
C ARG A 41 -16.92 13.15 5.31
N LYS A 42 -16.31 14.29 5.67
CA LYS A 42 -16.47 15.51 4.87
C LYS A 42 -15.53 15.63 3.67
N ARG A 43 -14.28 15.16 3.79
CA ARG A 43 -13.23 15.45 2.78
C ARG A 43 -12.16 14.34 2.68
N PHE A 44 -12.40 13.14 3.21
CA PHE A 44 -11.42 12.06 3.13
C PHE A 44 -11.13 11.63 1.69
N GLY A 45 -12.18 11.45 0.87
CA GLY A 45 -12.02 11.05 -0.54
C GLY A 45 -11.15 12.02 -1.33
N LEU A 46 -11.39 13.34 -1.21
CA LEU A 46 -10.57 14.36 -1.87
C LEU A 46 -9.09 14.26 -1.45
N ARG A 47 -8.82 14.14 -0.14
CA ARG A 47 -7.44 14.02 0.36
C ARG A 47 -6.77 12.72 -0.08
N ALA A 48 -7.51 11.61 -0.10
CA ALA A 48 -7.01 10.33 -0.57
C ALA A 48 -6.67 10.37 -2.08
N ASN A 49 -7.53 11.00 -2.89
CA ASN A 49 -7.29 11.17 -4.33
C ASN A 49 -6.05 12.02 -4.62
N LEU A 50 -5.84 13.11 -3.86
CA LEU A 50 -4.63 13.94 -3.99
C LEU A 50 -3.36 13.15 -3.63
N ILE A 51 -3.40 12.36 -2.55
CA ILE A 51 -2.28 11.50 -2.15
C ILE A 51 -1.99 10.44 -3.22
N ALA A 52 -3.02 9.82 -3.80
CA ALA A 52 -2.87 8.87 -4.89
C ALA A 52 -2.22 9.53 -6.11
N GLY A 53 -2.64 10.74 -6.48
CA GLY A 53 -2.02 11.52 -7.56
C GLY A 53 -0.53 11.78 -7.33
N LEU A 54 -0.14 12.18 -6.11
CA LEU A 54 1.26 12.38 -5.76
C LEU A 54 2.09 11.09 -5.83
N ILE A 55 1.55 9.97 -5.34
CA ILE A 55 2.25 8.68 -5.38
C ILE A 55 2.43 8.20 -6.82
N ASN A 56 1.40 8.38 -7.66
CA ASN A 56 1.44 7.99 -9.07
C ASN A 56 2.41 8.87 -9.87
N ALA A 57 2.58 10.15 -9.52
CA ALA A 57 3.56 11.05 -10.14
C ALA A 57 5.01 10.80 -9.68
N MET A 58 5.21 10.08 -8.56
CA MET A 58 6.52 9.65 -8.04
C MET A 58 6.91 8.23 -8.49
N GLY A 59 6.16 7.64 -9.41
CA GLY A 59 6.46 6.37 -10.07
C GLY A 59 6.87 6.61 -11.51
#